data_AF-A0A4Q5C963-F1
#
_entry.id   AF-A0A4Q5C963-F1
#
_cell.length_a   1.000
_cell.length_b   1.000
_cell.length_c   1.000
_cell.angle_alpha   90.00
_cell.angle_beta   90.00
_cell.angle_gamma   90.00
#
_symmetry.space_group_name_H-M   'P 1'
#
loop_
_entity.id
_entity.type
_entity.pdbx_description
1 polymer ?
#
loop_
_entity_poly.entity_id
_entity_poly.type
_entity_poly.pdbx_seq_one_letter_code
_entity_poly.pdbx_strand_id
1 'polypeptide(L)'
;MKLQNMKRGETTEQITLFNWAENNKHILPCLSLMYHIPNEGKRTNGAVLKAMGLKSGVPDVCLPVPSHNFNGLYLEMKYGQNKPTKDQEAFMAALRQQGYKTAVCYGADEAKAEIMDYLQDPDKMPLSKCLNAPWINGRCDGVPVVGRMFSREPCRNCEKHAPTKAEATLEANMAAVDGTFKRPIITAIVNLSTGKPLKGLSLGETLETINQNLALLVKGQQLTVKQSAAVLTVAMEAYKRAEKKGD
;
A
#
# COMPACT_ATOMS: atom_id res chain seq x y z
N MET A 1 12.55 -23.45 -16.37
CA MET A 1 13.74 -22.68 -16.82
C MET A 1 14.27 -21.88 -15.63
N LYS A 2 15.57 -21.87 -15.34
CA LYS A 2 16.13 -21.10 -14.20
C LYS A 2 16.54 -19.70 -14.69
N LEU A 3 15.90 -18.64 -14.18
CA LEU A 3 16.17 -17.25 -14.58
C LEU A 3 17.64 -16.86 -14.44
N GLN A 4 18.28 -17.31 -13.36
CA GLN A 4 19.70 -17.14 -13.03
C GLN A 4 20.68 -17.65 -14.10
N ASN A 5 20.24 -18.48 -15.04
CA ASN A 5 21.06 -18.98 -16.14
C ASN A 5 20.86 -18.19 -17.45
N MET A 6 20.00 -17.17 -17.47
CA MET A 6 19.70 -16.36 -18.65
C MET A 6 20.55 -15.08 -18.65
N LYS A 7 21.00 -14.65 -19.82
CA LYS A 7 21.59 -13.31 -19.99
C LYS A 7 20.52 -12.26 -19.71
N ARG A 8 20.88 -11.25 -18.91
CA ARG A 8 20.00 -10.12 -18.59
C ARG A 8 19.61 -9.36 -19.87
N GLY A 9 18.33 -9.06 -20.00
CA GLY A 9 17.71 -8.36 -21.14
C GLY A 9 16.20 -8.16 -20.92
N GLU A 10 15.49 -7.61 -21.91
CA GLU A 10 14.05 -7.31 -21.83
C GLU A 10 13.22 -8.53 -21.36
N THR A 11 13.46 -9.70 -21.95
CA THR A 11 12.77 -10.94 -21.55
C THR A 11 12.98 -11.30 -20.08
N THR A 12 14.21 -11.22 -19.54
CA THR A 12 14.47 -11.56 -18.14
C THR A 12 13.88 -10.54 -17.17
N GLU A 13 13.87 -9.26 -17.57
CA GLU A 13 13.25 -8.19 -16.78
C GLU A 13 11.73 -8.36 -16.74
N GLN A 14 11.10 -8.67 -17.87
CA GLN A 14 9.67 -8.96 -17.92
C GLN A 14 9.31 -10.21 -17.09
N ILE A 15 10.08 -11.29 -17.16
CA ILE A 15 9.86 -12.46 -16.29
C ILE A 15 9.98 -12.06 -14.81
N THR A 16 10.95 -11.21 -14.47
CA THR A 16 11.11 -10.69 -13.09
C THR A 16 9.90 -9.88 -12.64
N LEU A 17 9.33 -9.05 -13.53
CA LEU A 17 8.10 -8.30 -13.28
C LEU A 17 6.90 -9.23 -13.01
N PHE A 18 6.67 -10.24 -13.86
CA PHE A 18 5.56 -11.17 -13.68
C PHE A 18 5.72 -12.06 -12.44
N ASN A 19 6.94 -12.50 -12.11
CA ASN A 19 7.21 -13.21 -10.86
C ASN A 19 6.90 -12.32 -9.64
N TRP A 20 7.26 -11.03 -9.70
CA TRP A 20 6.88 -10.08 -8.65
C TRP A 20 5.37 -9.94 -8.55
N ALA A 21 4.65 -9.81 -9.66
CA ALA A 21 3.19 -9.66 -9.65
C ALA A 21 2.50 -10.89 -9.04
N GLU A 22 2.93 -12.10 -9.45
CA GLU A 22 2.42 -13.37 -8.92
C GLU A 22 2.66 -13.49 -7.41
N ASN A 23 3.85 -13.11 -6.93
CA ASN A 23 4.17 -13.15 -5.50
C ASN A 23 3.37 -12.11 -4.68
N ASN A 24 2.89 -11.03 -5.30
CA ASN A 24 2.21 -9.94 -4.60
C ASN A 24 0.68 -9.92 -4.80
N LYS A 25 0.11 -10.84 -5.57
CA LYS A 25 -1.35 -10.87 -5.83
C LYS A 25 -2.21 -11.08 -4.59
N HIS A 26 -1.67 -11.69 -3.53
CA HIS A 26 -2.39 -11.82 -2.25
C HIS A 26 -2.61 -10.45 -1.57
N ILE A 27 -1.70 -9.50 -1.79
CA ILE A 27 -1.78 -8.12 -1.29
C ILE A 27 -2.59 -7.27 -2.26
N LEU A 28 -2.28 -7.37 -3.56
CA LEU A 28 -2.90 -6.65 -4.67
C LEU A 28 -3.55 -7.63 -5.66
N PRO A 29 -4.78 -8.11 -5.40
CA PRO A 29 -5.43 -9.13 -6.24
C PRO A 29 -5.56 -8.77 -7.71
N CYS A 30 -5.66 -7.47 -8.03
CA CYS A 30 -5.75 -6.97 -9.39
C CYS A 30 -4.52 -7.31 -10.26
N LEU A 31 -3.36 -7.59 -9.67
CA LEU A 31 -2.17 -8.05 -10.39
C LEU A 31 -2.38 -9.40 -11.10
N SER A 32 -3.35 -10.21 -10.66
CA SER A 32 -3.73 -11.45 -11.34
C SER A 32 -4.30 -11.22 -12.75
N LEU A 33 -4.75 -10.01 -13.06
CA LEU A 33 -5.25 -9.63 -14.37
C LEU A 33 -4.13 -9.17 -15.33
N MET A 34 -2.90 -9.04 -14.84
CA MET A 34 -1.77 -8.62 -15.68
C MET A 34 -1.38 -9.73 -16.66
N TYR A 35 -1.16 -9.38 -17.92
CA TYR A 35 -0.73 -10.35 -18.94
C TYR A 35 0.23 -9.73 -19.96
N HIS A 36 1.03 -10.59 -20.59
CA HIS A 36 1.94 -10.23 -21.65
C HIS A 36 1.24 -10.33 -23.01
N ILE A 37 1.53 -9.38 -23.90
CA ILE A 37 1.09 -9.34 -25.28
C ILE A 37 2.29 -9.75 -26.17
N PRO A 38 2.36 -11.02 -26.62
CA PRO A 38 3.53 -11.52 -27.34
C PRO A 38 3.49 -11.12 -28.82
N ASN A 39 3.77 -9.85 -29.10
CA ASN A 39 3.77 -9.29 -30.46
C ASN A 39 5.16 -9.24 -31.09
N GLU A 40 6.19 -9.43 -30.29
CA GLU A 40 7.58 -9.51 -30.68
C GLU A 40 7.98 -10.91 -31.18
N GLY A 41 9.15 -10.95 -31.84
CA GLY A 41 9.80 -12.18 -32.28
C GLY A 41 9.56 -12.57 -33.73
N LYS A 42 10.52 -13.30 -34.31
CA LYS A 42 10.39 -13.89 -35.65
C LYS A 42 9.50 -15.12 -35.59
N ARG A 43 8.53 -15.21 -36.50
CA ARG A 43 7.53 -16.29 -36.53
C ARG A 43 7.30 -16.75 -37.96
N THR A 44 7.11 -18.04 -38.15
CA THR A 44 6.76 -18.62 -39.47
C THR A 44 5.30 -18.36 -39.84
N ASN A 45 4.41 -18.19 -38.85
CA ASN A 45 2.97 -17.96 -39.03
C ASN A 45 2.56 -16.48 -38.99
N GLY A 46 3.49 -15.53 -39.19
CA GLY A 46 3.24 -14.10 -39.02
C GLY A 46 2.10 -13.53 -39.88
N ALA A 47 1.93 -14.02 -41.11
CA ALA A 47 0.85 -13.58 -42.00
C ALA A 47 -0.54 -13.95 -41.45
N VAL A 48 -0.68 -15.17 -40.91
CA VAL A 48 -1.91 -15.64 -40.28
C VAL A 48 -2.22 -14.81 -39.03
N LEU A 49 -1.23 -14.56 -38.16
CA LEU A 49 -1.42 -13.73 -36.96
C LEU A 49 -1.85 -12.31 -37.31
N LYS A 50 -1.26 -11.69 -38.35
CA LYS A 50 -1.69 -10.38 -38.85
C LYS A 50 -3.14 -10.39 -39.33
N ALA A 51 -3.55 -11.44 -40.05
CA ALA A 51 -4.95 -11.62 -40.46
C ALA A 51 -5.89 -11.80 -39.24
N MET A 52 -5.40 -12.40 -38.15
CA MET A 52 -6.13 -12.52 -36.88
C MET A 52 -6.12 -11.24 -36.03
N GLY A 53 -5.49 -10.15 -36.50
CA GLY A 53 -5.49 -8.86 -35.81
C GLY A 53 -4.22 -8.54 -35.02
N LEU A 54 -3.11 -9.29 -35.20
CA LEU A 54 -1.80 -8.91 -34.67
C LEU A 54 -1.42 -7.52 -35.18
N LYS A 55 -1.15 -6.59 -34.26
CA LYS A 55 -0.74 -5.22 -34.58
C LYS A 55 0.72 -5.02 -34.20
N SER A 56 1.48 -4.35 -35.07
CA SER A 56 2.82 -3.88 -34.73
C SER A 56 2.72 -2.79 -33.65
N GLY A 57 3.67 -2.78 -32.72
CA GLY A 57 3.83 -1.70 -31.75
C GLY A 57 2.90 -1.71 -30.54
N VAL A 58 2.05 -2.73 -30.35
CA VAL A 58 1.33 -2.85 -29.08
C VAL A 58 2.34 -3.07 -27.94
N PRO A 59 2.21 -2.37 -26.80
CA PRO A 59 3.11 -2.54 -25.66
C PRO A 59 3.12 -3.96 -25.10
N ASP A 60 4.25 -4.36 -24.51
CA ASP A 60 4.51 -5.75 -24.08
C ASP A 60 3.60 -6.23 -22.95
N VAL A 61 3.17 -5.36 -22.04
CA VAL A 61 2.41 -5.73 -20.84
C VAL A 61 1.12 -4.92 -20.75
N CYS A 62 0.02 -5.59 -20.40
CA CYS A 62 -1.25 -4.96 -20.08
C CYS A 62 -1.69 -5.32 -18.66
N LEU A 63 -2.11 -4.30 -17.90
CA LEU A 63 -2.87 -4.42 -16.67
C LEU A 63 -4.25 -3.78 -16.90
N PRO A 64 -5.29 -4.57 -17.19
CA PRO A 64 -6.63 -4.09 -17.57
C PRO A 64 -7.46 -3.70 -16.33
N VAL A 65 -6.88 -2.89 -15.45
CA VAL A 65 -7.50 -2.46 -14.19
C VAL A 65 -7.71 -0.96 -14.28
N PRO A 66 -8.96 -0.48 -14.30
CA PRO A 66 -9.22 0.95 -14.21
C PRO A 66 -8.64 1.51 -12.91
N SER A 67 -7.92 2.62 -13.01
CA SER A 67 -7.38 3.32 -11.86
C SER A 67 -7.35 4.82 -12.12
N HIS A 68 -7.80 5.61 -11.15
CA HIS A 68 -8.01 7.04 -11.29
C HIS A 68 -8.85 7.35 -12.55
N ASN A 69 -8.30 8.15 -13.47
CA ASN A 69 -8.95 8.56 -14.71
C ASN A 69 -8.54 7.71 -15.92
N PHE A 70 -7.94 6.54 -15.70
CA PHE A 70 -7.45 5.66 -16.76
C PHE A 70 -8.21 4.34 -16.83
N ASN A 71 -8.46 3.86 -18.04
CA ASN A 71 -9.17 2.61 -18.32
C ASN A 71 -8.32 1.35 -18.10
N GLY A 72 -7.00 1.51 -17.98
CA GLY A 72 -6.03 0.44 -17.86
C GLY A 72 -4.62 0.96 -18.10
N LEU A 73 -3.62 0.13 -17.78
CA LEU A 73 -2.21 0.44 -17.93
C LEU A 73 -1.56 -0.47 -18.97
N TYR A 74 -0.81 0.12 -19.89
CA TYR A 74 0.06 -0.58 -20.83
C TYR A 74 1.52 -0.18 -20.59
N LEU A 75 2.40 -1.17 -20.51
CA LEU A 75 3.84 -0.95 -20.33
C LEU A 75 4.61 -1.51 -21.52
N GLU A 76 5.50 -0.69 -22.05
CA GLU A 76 6.51 -1.08 -23.03
C GLU A 76 7.83 -1.31 -22.30
N MET A 77 8.36 -2.52 -22.34
CA MET A 77 9.56 -2.92 -21.63
C MET A 77 10.79 -2.64 -22.47
N LYS A 78 11.80 -2.00 -21.86
CA LYS A 78 13.10 -1.75 -22.48
C LYS A 78 14.25 -2.19 -21.58
N TYR A 79 15.42 -2.39 -22.18
CA TYR A 79 16.65 -2.71 -21.46
C TYR A 79 17.85 -1.97 -22.05
N GLY A 80 18.75 -1.51 -21.18
CA GLY A 80 19.97 -0.82 -21.58
C GLY A 80 19.66 0.45 -22.38
N GLN A 81 20.21 0.57 -23.58
CA GLN A 81 20.06 1.74 -24.45
C GLN A 81 18.95 1.56 -25.50
N ASN A 82 18.13 0.51 -25.41
CA ASN A 82 17.04 0.27 -26.35
C ASN A 82 16.00 1.38 -26.24
N LYS A 83 15.45 1.79 -27.39
CA LYS A 83 14.40 2.81 -27.47
C LYS A 83 13.12 2.22 -28.06
N PRO A 84 11.95 2.74 -27.70
CA PRO A 84 10.71 2.42 -28.40
C PRO A 84 10.85 2.67 -29.89
N THR A 85 10.24 1.81 -30.68
CA THR A 85 10.13 2.01 -32.13
C THR A 85 9.04 3.05 -32.44
N LYS A 86 9.06 3.64 -33.65
CA LYS A 86 8.03 4.59 -34.08
C LYS A 86 6.61 4.00 -34.00
N ASP A 87 6.45 2.72 -34.32
CA ASP A 87 5.16 2.03 -34.24
C ASP A 87 4.70 1.90 -32.77
N GLN A 88 5.61 1.63 -31.84
CA GLN A 88 5.32 1.57 -30.40
C GLN A 88 4.90 2.94 -29.86
N GLU A 89 5.61 4.00 -30.25
CA GLU A 89 5.26 5.38 -29.89
C GLU A 89 3.88 5.78 -30.41
N ALA A 90 3.59 5.49 -31.69
CA ALA A 90 2.31 5.78 -32.31
C ALA A 90 1.15 5.00 -31.65
N PHE A 91 1.35 3.72 -31.33
CA PHE A 91 0.33 2.90 -30.67
C PHE A 91 0.04 3.41 -29.26
N MET A 92 1.09 3.72 -28.49
CA MET A 92 0.96 4.31 -27.16
C MET A 92 0.23 5.66 -27.21
N ALA A 93 0.52 6.51 -28.20
CA ALA A 93 -0.20 7.76 -28.39
C ALA A 93 -1.70 7.54 -28.66
N ALA A 94 -2.04 6.56 -29.50
CA ALA A 94 -3.43 6.19 -29.75
C ALA A 94 -4.14 5.65 -28.49
N LEU A 95 -3.48 4.80 -27.69
CA LEU A 95 -4.01 4.31 -26.41
C LEU A 95 -4.32 5.45 -25.44
N ARG A 96 -3.42 6.45 -25.33
CA ARG A 96 -3.65 7.64 -24.49
C ARG A 96 -4.86 8.44 -24.93
N GLN A 97 -5.11 8.57 -26.24
CA GLN A 97 -6.31 9.22 -26.76
C GLN A 97 -7.61 8.48 -26.38
N GLN A 98 -7.53 7.17 -26.11
CA GLN A 98 -8.65 6.34 -25.64
C GLN A 98 -8.73 6.24 -24.10
N GLY A 99 -7.96 7.05 -23.37
CA GLY A 99 -7.99 7.09 -21.91
C GLY A 99 -7.21 5.97 -21.22
N TYR A 100 -6.27 5.31 -21.90
CA TYR A 100 -5.35 4.38 -21.24
C TYR A 100 -4.07 5.08 -20.81
N LYS A 101 -3.50 4.66 -19.67
CA LYS A 101 -2.16 5.06 -19.29
C LYS A 101 -1.15 4.20 -20.04
N THR A 102 -0.11 4.81 -20.59
CA THR A 102 1.01 4.07 -21.16
C THR A 102 2.36 4.62 -20.70
N ALA A 103 3.30 3.72 -20.43
CA ALA A 103 4.64 4.06 -19.98
C ALA A 103 5.69 3.15 -20.65
N VAL A 104 6.90 3.69 -20.79
CA VAL A 104 8.09 2.93 -21.20
C VAL A 104 8.90 2.69 -19.94
N CYS A 105 9.24 1.43 -19.65
CA CYS A 105 9.92 1.05 -18.42
C CYS A 105 11.24 0.33 -18.73
N TYR A 106 12.34 0.86 -18.22
CA TYR A 106 13.67 0.29 -18.36
C TYR A 106 13.94 -0.72 -17.25
N GLY A 107 13.50 -1.95 -17.48
CA GLY A 107 13.65 -3.07 -16.56
C GLY A 107 12.50 -3.21 -15.56
N ALA A 108 12.59 -4.26 -14.75
CA ALA A 108 11.51 -4.68 -13.87
C ALA A 108 11.22 -3.67 -12.75
N ASP A 109 12.24 -2.99 -12.24
CA ASP A 109 12.07 -2.09 -11.09
C ASP A 109 11.31 -0.82 -11.46
N GLU A 110 11.58 -0.24 -12.64
CA GLU A 110 10.79 0.87 -13.17
C GLU A 110 9.34 0.44 -13.45
N ALA A 111 9.14 -0.75 -14.03
CA ALA A 111 7.79 -1.26 -14.29
C ALA A 111 7.00 -1.51 -12.99
N LYS A 112 7.63 -2.05 -11.95
CA LYS A 112 7.01 -2.20 -10.62
C LYS A 112 6.63 -0.85 -10.03
N ALA A 113 7.51 0.15 -10.12
CA ALA A 113 7.25 1.50 -9.64
C ALA A 113 6.05 2.11 -10.37
N GLU A 114 6.01 2.02 -11.70
CA GLU A 114 4.90 2.53 -12.51
C GLU A 114 3.57 1.86 -12.16
N ILE A 115 3.56 0.53 -11.93
CA ILE A 115 2.36 -0.20 -11.48
C ILE A 115 1.93 0.24 -10.09
N MET A 116 2.87 0.39 -9.14
CA MET A 116 2.54 0.83 -7.79
C MET A 116 1.97 2.24 -7.80
N ASP A 117 2.58 3.16 -8.56
CA ASP A 117 2.11 4.54 -8.68
C ASP A 117 0.75 4.60 -9.39
N TYR A 118 0.54 3.76 -10.41
CA TYR A 118 -0.75 3.65 -11.11
C TYR A 118 -1.89 3.16 -10.21
N LEU A 119 -1.60 2.25 -9.28
CA LEU A 119 -2.59 1.65 -8.36
C LEU A 119 -2.70 2.39 -7.02
N GLN A 120 -1.88 3.42 -6.78
CA GLN A 120 -1.80 4.08 -5.49
C GLN A 120 -3.04 4.93 -5.21
N ASP A 121 -3.79 4.56 -4.18
CA ASP A 121 -4.82 5.42 -3.61
C ASP A 121 -4.18 6.50 -2.72
N PRO A 122 -4.37 7.80 -2.98
CA PRO A 122 -3.72 8.89 -2.23
C PRO A 122 -4.13 8.93 -0.75
N ASP A 123 -5.30 8.39 -0.40
CA ASP A 123 -5.82 8.37 0.96
C ASP A 123 -5.36 7.13 1.76
N LYS A 124 -4.67 6.19 1.11
CA LYS A 124 -4.18 4.95 1.72
C LYS A 124 -2.68 4.99 1.98
N MET A 125 -2.22 4.02 2.78
CA MET A 125 -0.78 3.78 2.98
C MET A 125 -0.08 3.59 1.62
N PRO A 126 1.15 4.13 1.42
CA PRO A 126 1.90 3.85 0.21
C PRO A 126 2.04 2.34 -0.02
N LEU A 127 1.70 1.88 -1.22
CA LEU A 127 1.68 0.46 -1.58
C LEU A 127 3.05 -0.18 -1.37
N SER A 128 4.13 0.54 -1.67
CA SER A 128 5.50 0.09 -1.38
C SER A 128 5.70 -0.27 0.11
N LYS A 129 5.04 0.41 1.04
CA LYS A 129 5.09 0.06 2.47
C LYS A 129 4.21 -1.15 2.78
N CYS A 130 3.04 -1.28 2.14
CA CYS A 130 2.18 -2.45 2.29
C CYS A 130 2.83 -3.73 1.77
N LEU A 131 3.46 -3.70 0.59
CA LEU A 131 4.14 -4.85 -0.02
C LEU A 131 5.36 -5.29 0.78
N ASN A 132 6.03 -4.35 1.45
CA ASN A 132 7.20 -4.64 2.30
C ASN A 132 6.86 -4.99 3.75
N ALA A 133 5.60 -4.84 4.17
CA ALA A 133 5.18 -5.22 5.51
C ALA A 133 5.12 -6.75 5.64
N PRO A 134 5.28 -7.32 6.85
CA PRO A 134 5.02 -8.74 7.07
C PRO A 134 3.54 -9.07 6.85
N TRP A 135 3.27 -10.18 6.16
CA TRP A 135 1.93 -10.73 5.95
C TRP A 135 1.85 -12.17 6.48
N ILE A 136 0.88 -12.42 7.34
CA ILE A 136 0.63 -13.72 7.95
C ILE A 136 -0.84 -14.06 7.78
N ASN A 137 -1.14 -15.22 7.18
CA ASN A 137 -2.51 -15.70 6.94
C ASN A 137 -3.43 -14.64 6.29
N GLY A 138 -2.92 -13.91 5.30
CA GLY A 138 -3.66 -12.89 4.57
C GLY A 138 -3.86 -11.56 5.31
N ARG A 139 -3.29 -11.40 6.51
CA ARG A 139 -3.31 -10.15 7.27
C ARG A 139 -1.93 -9.50 7.33
N CYS A 140 -1.91 -8.18 7.31
CA CYS A 140 -0.72 -7.34 7.39
C CYS A 140 -0.45 -6.96 8.85
N ASP A 141 0.79 -7.04 9.33
CA ASP A 141 1.17 -6.55 10.67
C ASP A 141 1.11 -5.01 10.78
N GLY A 142 0.92 -4.33 9.65
CA GLY A 142 0.92 -2.89 9.54
C GLY A 142 2.32 -2.29 9.60
N VAL A 143 2.39 -0.98 9.29
CA VAL A 143 3.63 -0.21 9.38
C VAL A 143 3.69 0.40 10.77
N PRO A 144 4.64 0.03 11.64
CA PRO A 144 4.67 0.53 13.01
C PRO A 144 4.92 2.05 13.05
N VAL A 145 4.38 2.72 14.07
CA VAL A 145 4.92 4.01 14.51
C VAL A 145 6.26 3.78 15.23
N VAL A 146 6.91 4.82 15.77
CA VAL A 146 8.20 4.63 16.46
C VAL A 146 8.00 3.71 17.68
N GLY A 147 8.43 2.46 17.56
CA GLY A 147 8.14 1.37 18.51
C GLY A 147 6.92 0.55 18.08
N ARG A 148 6.94 -0.76 18.35
CA ARG A 148 5.91 -1.72 17.86
C ARG A 148 4.59 -1.71 18.65
N MET A 149 4.21 -0.57 19.27
CA MET A 149 2.96 -0.50 20.06
C MET A 149 1.74 -0.31 19.16
N PHE A 150 1.85 0.60 18.21
CA PHE A 150 0.79 0.97 17.29
C PHE A 150 1.36 0.96 15.86
N SER A 151 0.48 0.68 14.91
CA SER A 151 0.70 0.91 13.50
C SER A 151 0.24 2.32 13.13
N ARG A 152 0.77 2.82 12.01
CA ARG A 152 0.38 4.11 11.43
C ARG A 152 -1.12 4.11 11.15
N GLU A 153 -1.72 5.29 11.24
CA GLU A 153 -3.16 5.48 11.12
C GLU A 153 -3.77 4.84 9.86
N PRO A 154 -3.19 4.95 8.64
CA PRO A 154 -3.78 4.30 7.47
C PRO A 154 -3.78 2.76 7.55
N CYS A 155 -2.84 2.15 8.29
CA CYS A 155 -2.88 0.71 8.55
C CYS A 155 -4.01 0.36 9.52
N ARG A 156 -4.20 1.14 10.59
CA ARG A 156 -5.29 0.88 11.55
C ARG A 156 -6.68 0.94 10.94
N ASN A 157 -6.83 1.73 9.87
CA ASN A 157 -8.07 1.84 9.11
C ASN A 157 -8.17 0.82 7.95
N CYS A 158 -7.17 -0.05 7.77
CA CYS A 158 -7.15 -1.04 6.70
C CYS A 158 -7.79 -2.36 7.16
N GLU A 159 -8.72 -2.90 6.38
CA GLU A 159 -9.41 -4.16 6.68
C GLU A 159 -8.46 -5.37 6.78
N LYS A 160 -7.35 -5.31 6.04
CA LYS A 160 -6.31 -6.35 6.03
C LYS A 160 -5.33 -6.24 7.21
N HIS A 161 -5.40 -5.20 8.04
CA HIS A 161 -4.47 -4.99 9.16
C HIS A 161 -4.79 -5.91 10.35
N ALA A 162 -3.79 -6.63 10.85
CA ALA A 162 -3.86 -7.35 12.10
C ALA A 162 -3.56 -6.37 13.25
N PRO A 163 -4.56 -6.00 14.08
CA PRO A 163 -4.34 -5.01 15.14
C PRO A 163 -3.32 -5.52 16.16
N THR A 164 -2.48 -4.63 16.67
CA THR A 164 -1.63 -4.93 17.82
C THR A 164 -2.50 -5.19 19.07
N LYS A 165 -1.92 -5.76 20.12
CA LYS A 165 -2.62 -5.92 21.40
C LYS A 165 -3.16 -4.59 21.95
N ALA A 166 -2.40 -3.51 21.83
CA ALA A 166 -2.81 -2.19 22.27
C ALA A 166 -3.97 -1.66 21.43
N GLU A 167 -3.91 -1.79 20.10
CA GLU A 167 -4.98 -1.38 19.18
C GLU A 167 -6.27 -2.16 19.44
N ALA A 168 -6.18 -3.48 19.55
CA ALA A 168 -7.32 -4.34 19.86
C ALA A 168 -7.97 -3.97 21.21
N THR A 169 -7.15 -3.60 22.20
CA THR A 169 -7.64 -3.14 23.51
C THR A 169 -8.38 -1.81 23.39
N LEU A 170 -7.83 -0.83 22.66
CA LEU A 170 -8.49 0.46 22.44
C LEU A 170 -9.81 0.29 21.68
N GLU A 171 -9.81 -0.46 20.59
CA GLU A 171 -10.99 -0.69 19.76
C GLU A 171 -12.11 -1.38 20.53
N ALA A 172 -11.79 -2.47 21.24
CA ALA A 172 -12.80 -3.22 22.00
C ALA A 172 -13.41 -2.40 23.15
N ASN A 173 -12.60 -1.59 23.85
CA ASN A 173 -13.08 -0.81 25.00
C ASN A 173 -13.74 0.51 24.61
N MET A 174 -13.45 1.05 23.43
CA MET A 174 -14.03 2.30 22.93
C MET A 174 -15.07 2.08 21.81
N ALA A 175 -15.55 0.84 21.60
CA ALA A 175 -16.47 0.50 20.52
C ALA A 175 -17.80 1.28 20.56
N ALA A 176 -18.30 1.59 21.76
CA ALA A 176 -19.56 2.33 21.96
C ALA A 176 -19.39 3.86 22.01
N VAL A 177 -18.14 4.35 21.98
CA VAL A 177 -17.86 5.80 22.05
C VAL A 177 -18.05 6.41 20.67
N ASP A 178 -18.72 7.57 20.64
CA ASP A 178 -18.92 8.30 19.39
C ASP A 178 -17.58 8.64 18.72
N GLY A 179 -17.54 8.54 17.38
CA GLY A 179 -16.32 8.72 16.59
C GLY A 179 -15.66 10.08 16.76
N THR A 180 -16.43 11.12 17.07
CA THR A 180 -15.93 12.50 17.31
C THR A 180 -15.09 12.59 18.58
N PHE A 181 -15.38 11.78 19.60
CA PHE A 181 -14.58 11.71 20.84
C PHE A 181 -13.53 10.60 20.78
N LYS A 182 -13.87 9.46 20.17
CA LYS A 182 -12.98 8.29 20.08
C LYS A 182 -11.70 8.60 19.31
N ARG A 183 -11.80 9.20 18.12
CA ARG A 183 -10.64 9.43 17.24
C ARG A 183 -9.60 10.36 17.88
N PRO A 184 -9.94 11.54 18.44
CA PRO A 184 -8.95 12.39 19.10
C PRO A 184 -8.23 11.71 20.26
N ILE A 185 -8.94 10.92 21.08
CA ILE A 185 -8.35 10.21 22.22
C ILE A 185 -7.35 9.15 21.74
N ILE A 186 -7.73 8.30 20.78
CA ILE A 186 -6.83 7.28 20.22
C ILE A 186 -5.61 7.94 19.58
N THR A 187 -5.80 9.01 18.81
CA THR A 187 -4.70 9.75 18.20
C THR A 187 -3.76 10.36 19.25
N ALA A 188 -4.29 10.91 20.33
CA ALA A 188 -3.48 11.43 21.45
C ALA A 188 -2.65 10.32 22.10
N ILE A 189 -3.23 9.15 22.37
CA ILE A 189 -2.52 7.98 22.95
C ILE A 189 -1.40 7.51 22.02
N VAL A 190 -1.67 7.43 20.72
CA VAL A 190 -0.68 7.01 19.71
C VAL A 190 0.45 8.03 19.63
N ASN A 191 0.14 9.32 19.55
CA ASN A 191 1.14 10.39 19.50
C ASN A 191 1.99 10.40 20.77
N LEU A 192 1.36 10.20 21.92
CA LEU A 192 2.04 10.06 23.21
C LEU A 192 3.10 8.96 23.15
N SER A 193 2.79 7.78 22.59
CA SER A 193 3.78 6.68 22.43
C SER A 193 5.00 7.03 21.58
N THR A 194 4.90 8.09 20.77
CA THR A 194 5.98 8.61 19.93
C THR A 194 6.70 9.82 20.52
N GLY A 195 6.40 10.19 21.78
CA GLY A 195 6.97 11.38 22.42
C GLY A 195 6.37 12.70 21.92
N LYS A 196 5.19 12.65 21.29
CA LYS A 196 4.50 13.84 20.78
C LYS A 196 3.32 14.18 21.69
N PRO A 197 3.43 15.22 22.54
CA PRO A 197 2.31 15.64 23.37
C PRO A 197 1.24 16.36 22.54
N LEU A 198 0.09 16.60 23.15
CA LEU A 198 -0.90 17.55 22.64
C LEU A 198 -0.29 18.96 22.55
N LYS A 199 -0.76 19.75 21.58
CA LYS A 199 -0.20 21.07 21.30
C LYS A 199 -0.27 21.97 22.54
N GLY A 200 0.88 22.47 22.98
CA GLY A 200 1.00 23.36 24.13
C GLY A 200 1.06 22.66 25.49
N LEU A 201 1.10 21.33 25.52
CA LEU A 201 1.19 20.53 26.75
C LEU A 201 2.49 19.71 26.80
N SER A 202 2.89 19.33 28.01
CA SER A 202 3.89 18.28 28.27
C SER A 202 3.32 16.87 28.05
N LEU A 203 4.18 15.85 28.07
CA LEU A 203 3.74 14.45 28.01
C LEU A 203 2.82 14.09 29.19
N GLY A 204 3.14 14.59 30.40
CA GLY A 204 2.36 14.34 31.60
C GLY A 204 0.99 15.01 31.55
N GLU A 205 0.94 16.28 31.15
CA GLU A 205 -0.33 17.01 30.94
C GLU A 205 -1.17 16.39 29.83
N THR A 206 -0.53 15.82 28.80
CA THR A 206 -1.23 15.06 27.76
C THR A 206 -1.88 13.80 28.32
N LEU A 207 -1.16 13.02 29.14
CA LEU A 207 -1.72 11.83 29.80
C LEU A 207 -2.89 12.21 30.72
N GLU A 208 -2.75 13.30 31.48
CA GLU A 208 -3.81 13.80 32.35
C GLU A 208 -5.04 14.26 31.55
N THR A 209 -4.84 14.95 30.43
CA THR A 209 -5.93 15.33 29.52
C THR A 209 -6.66 14.10 28.98
N ILE A 210 -5.93 13.03 28.62
CA ILE A 210 -6.53 11.75 28.20
C ILE A 210 -7.37 11.17 29.35
N ASN A 211 -6.84 11.13 30.57
CA ASN A 211 -7.55 10.62 31.75
C ASN A 211 -8.85 11.40 32.02
N GLN A 212 -8.80 12.73 31.95
CA GLN A 212 -9.98 13.60 32.12
C GLN A 212 -11.05 13.34 31.05
N ASN A 213 -10.64 13.19 29.79
CA ASN A 213 -11.57 12.87 28.69
C ASN A 213 -12.24 11.51 28.91
N LEU A 214 -11.50 10.50 29.36
CA LEU A 214 -12.08 9.19 29.69
C LEU A 214 -13.07 9.28 30.85
N ALA A 215 -12.77 10.06 31.89
CA ALA A 215 -13.69 10.30 33.00
C ALA A 215 -14.99 10.99 32.56
N LEU A 216 -14.92 11.93 31.60
CA LEU A 216 -16.10 12.55 31.00
C LEU A 216 -16.95 11.53 30.24
N LEU A 217 -16.33 10.62 29.48
CA LEU A 217 -17.05 9.55 28.78
C LEU A 217 -17.72 8.56 29.74
N VAL A 218 -17.12 8.29 30.90
CA VAL A 218 -17.75 7.48 31.95
C VAL A 218 -18.97 8.20 32.54
N LYS A 219 -18.84 9.49 32.87
CA LYS A 219 -19.97 10.31 33.37
C LYS A 219 -21.11 10.39 32.36
N GLY A 220 -20.77 10.50 31.07
CA GLY A 220 -21.71 10.49 29.95
C GLY A 220 -22.22 9.10 29.57
N GLN A 221 -21.91 8.06 30.35
CA GLN A 221 -22.35 6.67 30.13
C GLN A 221 -21.94 6.05 28.77
N GLN A 222 -20.98 6.64 28.07
CA GLN A 222 -20.39 6.08 26.84
C GLN A 222 -19.35 5.00 27.15
N LEU A 223 -18.75 5.03 28.35
CA LEU A 223 -17.82 4.03 28.85
C LEU A 223 -18.22 3.56 30.26
N THR A 224 -17.94 2.29 30.55
CA THR A 224 -17.86 1.82 31.93
C THR A 224 -16.52 2.19 32.58
N VAL A 225 -16.46 2.21 33.91
CA VAL A 225 -15.19 2.39 34.65
C VAL A 225 -14.13 1.38 34.23
N LYS A 226 -14.54 0.12 34.00
CA LYS A 226 -13.65 -0.96 33.55
C LYS A 226 -13.06 -0.68 32.16
N GLN A 227 -13.89 -0.24 31.22
CA GLN A 227 -13.43 0.11 29.87
C GLN A 227 -12.48 1.32 29.91
N SER A 228 -12.84 2.35 30.67
CA SER A 228 -11.99 3.53 30.89
C SER A 228 -10.61 3.15 31.46
N ALA A 229 -10.57 2.28 32.48
CA ALA A 229 -9.32 1.83 33.07
C ALA A 229 -8.45 1.02 32.08
N ALA A 230 -9.06 0.20 31.23
CA ALA A 230 -8.35 -0.54 30.19
C ALA A 230 -7.71 0.40 29.16
N VAL A 231 -8.44 1.44 28.72
CA VAL A 231 -7.91 2.47 27.79
C VAL A 231 -6.79 3.27 28.46
N LEU A 232 -6.97 3.69 29.72
CA LEU A 232 -5.96 4.41 30.47
C LEU A 232 -4.68 3.58 30.65
N THR A 233 -4.80 2.27 30.86
CA THR A 233 -3.64 1.36 30.96
C THR A 233 -2.80 1.41 29.68
N VAL A 234 -3.44 1.41 28.51
CA VAL A 234 -2.75 1.56 27.23
C VAL A 234 -2.10 2.95 27.13
N ALA A 235 -2.79 4.01 27.56
CA ALA A 235 -2.23 5.36 27.57
C ALA A 235 -0.99 5.50 28.48
N MET A 236 -1.01 4.87 29.65
CA MET A 236 0.13 4.83 30.58
C MET A 236 1.32 4.06 30.00
N GLU A 237 1.08 2.95 29.28
CA GLU A 237 2.15 2.23 28.60
C GLU A 237 2.76 3.09 27.48
N ALA A 238 1.92 3.80 26.71
CA ALA A 238 2.38 4.75 25.70
C ALA A 238 3.26 5.86 26.32
N TYR A 239 2.82 6.44 27.44
CA TYR A 239 3.57 7.44 28.20
C TYR A 239 4.94 6.91 28.67
N LYS A 240 4.98 5.74 29.31
CA LYS A 240 6.23 5.11 29.77
C LYS A 240 7.24 4.85 28.64
N ARG A 241 6.74 4.51 27.44
CA ARG A 241 7.60 4.34 26.25
C ARG A 241 8.15 5.66 25.73
N ALA A 242 7.42 6.76 25.93
CA ALA A 242 7.85 8.10 25.56
C ALA A 242 8.97 8.60 26.47
N GLU A 243 8.83 8.43 27.79
CA GLU A 243 9.84 8.84 28.76
C GLU A 243 11.19 8.15 28.52
N LYS A 244 11.18 6.84 28.25
CA LYS A 244 12.40 6.05 27.97
C LYS A 244 13.19 6.48 26.72
N LYS A 245 12.65 7.34 25.86
CA LYS A 245 13.34 7.88 24.68
C LYS A 245 13.86 9.31 24.90
N GLY A 246 13.53 9.93 26.04
CA GLY A 246 13.93 11.29 26.40
C GLY A 246 15.27 11.38 27.15
N ASP A 247 15.85 10.23 27.53
CA ASP A 247 17.20 10.06 28.07
C ASP A 247 18.18 9.58 26.98
#